data_AF-A0A426TL74-F1
#
_entry.id   AF-A0A426TL74-F1
#
_cell.length_a   1.000
_cell.length_b   1.000
_cell.length_c   1.000
_cell.angle_alpha   90.00
_cell.angle_beta   90.00
_cell.angle_gamma   90.00
#
_symmetry.space_group_name_H-M   'P 1'
#
loop_
_entity.id
_entity.type
_entity.pdbx_description
1 polymer ?
#
loop_
_entity_poly.entity_id
_entity_poly.type
_entity_poly.pdbx_seq_one_letter_code
_entity_poly.pdbx_strand_id
1 'polypeptide(L)'
;TRIRSIFARAGLDMADIGGEIVIDEDKERALAVKLLQFEEVLLLVAKDGMPHLLCQYLFELAGIFSSFYEACPILSSDDKTKTSRLLLAALTAKTLKQGLQLLGIKTVEKM
;
A
#
# COMPACT_ATOMS: atom_id res chain seq x y z
N THR A 1 -4.94 11.99 2.90
CA THR A 1 -3.75 11.15 3.17
C THR A 1 -2.75 11.23 2.01
N ARG A 2 -1.44 11.03 2.26
CA ARG A 2 -0.35 11.12 1.26
C ARG A 2 -0.66 10.34 -0.03
N ILE A 3 -1.18 9.12 0.09
CA ILE A 3 -1.55 8.28 -1.06
C ILE A 3 -2.62 8.96 -1.93
N ARG A 4 -3.73 9.46 -1.35
CA ARG A 4 -4.75 10.20 -2.12
C ARG A 4 -4.22 11.47 -2.78
N SER A 5 -3.23 12.13 -2.19
CA SER A 5 -2.60 13.31 -2.83
C SER A 5 -1.81 12.94 -4.08
N ILE A 6 -1.25 11.72 -4.14
CA ILE A 6 -0.57 11.22 -5.34
C ILE A 6 -1.59 11.01 -6.46
N PHE A 7 -2.73 10.38 -6.18
CA PHE A 7 -3.82 10.20 -7.14
C PHE A 7 -4.41 11.53 -7.64
N ALA A 8 -4.65 12.47 -6.72
CA ALA A 8 -5.10 13.81 -7.07
C ALA A 8 -4.11 14.55 -7.98
N ARG A 9 -2.79 14.37 -7.77
CA ARG A 9 -1.74 14.93 -8.64
C ARG A 9 -1.58 14.18 -9.96
N ALA A 10 -1.88 12.89 -9.99
CA ALA A 10 -1.84 12.08 -11.20
C ALA A 10 -3.07 12.29 -12.10
N GLY A 11 -4.13 12.93 -11.58
CA GLY A 11 -5.38 13.15 -12.31
C GLY A 11 -6.17 11.86 -12.58
N LEU A 12 -5.93 10.81 -11.76
CA LEU A 12 -6.52 9.49 -11.92
C LEU A 12 -7.29 9.09 -10.66
N ASP A 13 -8.44 8.46 -10.85
CA ASP A 13 -9.19 7.86 -9.75
C ASP A 13 -8.67 6.46 -9.42
N MET A 14 -8.58 6.13 -8.12
CA MET A 14 -8.05 4.83 -7.65
C MET A 14 -8.85 3.63 -8.20
N ALA A 15 -10.11 3.83 -8.59
CA ALA A 15 -11.00 2.79 -9.08
C ALA A 15 -10.79 2.44 -10.56
N ASP A 16 -10.19 3.35 -11.34
CA ASP A 16 -10.11 3.25 -12.80
C ASP A 16 -8.74 2.77 -13.30
N ILE A 17 -7.86 2.38 -12.39
CA ILE A 17 -6.49 1.98 -12.73
C ILE A 17 -6.48 0.49 -13.01
N GLY A 18 -6.46 0.15 -14.29
CA GLY A 18 -6.17 -1.18 -14.81
C GLY A 18 -4.77 -1.21 -15.44
N GLY A 19 -4.08 -2.34 -15.32
CA GLY A 19 -2.75 -2.53 -15.92
C GLY A 19 -1.99 -3.67 -15.27
N GLU A 20 -0.81 -3.96 -15.81
CA GLU A 20 0.12 -4.92 -15.22
C GLU A 20 1.00 -4.25 -14.16
N ILE A 21 1.21 -4.95 -13.05
CA ILE A 21 2.21 -4.56 -12.05
C ILE A 21 3.56 -5.10 -12.53
N VAL A 22 4.42 -4.17 -12.92
CA VAL A 22 5.83 -4.42 -13.24
C VAL A 22 6.68 -4.07 -12.02
N ILE A 23 7.53 -5.01 -11.60
CA ILE A 23 8.45 -4.85 -10.47
C ILE A 23 9.86 -4.91 -11.02
N ASP A 24 10.57 -3.79 -10.96
CA ASP A 24 11.95 -3.67 -11.44
C ASP A 24 12.92 -3.31 -10.31
N GLU A 25 12.48 -2.44 -9.38
CA GLU A 25 13.33 -2.02 -8.25
C GLU A 25 13.15 -2.90 -7.00
N ASP A 26 14.22 -3.03 -6.21
CA ASP A 26 14.19 -3.77 -4.94
C ASP A 26 13.15 -3.22 -3.96
N LYS A 27 12.90 -1.90 -4.00
CA LYS A 27 11.90 -1.25 -3.14
C LYS A 27 10.47 -1.57 -3.56
N GLU A 28 10.21 -1.70 -4.86
CA GLU A 28 8.92 -2.19 -5.39
C GLU A 28 8.69 -3.63 -4.96
N ARG A 29 9.73 -4.48 -5.09
CA ARG A 29 9.68 -5.88 -4.68
C ARG A 29 9.40 -6.01 -3.19
N ALA A 30 10.09 -5.25 -2.35
CA ALA A 30 9.89 -5.27 -0.90
C ALA A 30 8.45 -4.89 -0.52
N LEU A 31 7.88 -3.86 -1.17
CA LEU A 31 6.49 -3.46 -0.94
C LEU A 31 5.51 -4.55 -1.40
N ALA A 32 5.71 -5.11 -2.59
CA ALA A 32 4.85 -6.17 -3.13
C ALA A 32 4.83 -7.42 -2.25
N VAL A 33 6.01 -7.88 -1.80
CA VAL A 33 6.12 -9.01 -0.88
C VAL A 33 5.40 -8.71 0.43
N LYS A 34 5.56 -7.50 0.99
CA LYS A 34 4.88 -7.13 2.23
C LYS A 34 3.35 -7.11 2.06
N LEU A 35 2.85 -6.67 0.91
CA LEU A 35 1.41 -6.71 0.62
C LEU A 35 0.87 -8.14 0.57
N LEU A 36 1.61 -9.08 -0.02
CA LEU A 36 1.20 -10.50 -0.08
C LEU A 36 1.14 -11.15 1.31
N GLN A 37 2.03 -10.75 2.22
CA GLN A 37 2.04 -11.23 3.62
C GLN A 37 0.81 -10.82 4.44
N PHE A 38 -0.06 -9.95 3.92
CA PHE A 38 -1.24 -9.50 4.67
C PHE A 38 -2.15 -10.67 5.06
N GLU A 39 -2.39 -11.61 4.13
CA GLU A 39 -3.24 -12.78 4.39
C GLU A 39 -2.68 -13.66 5.50
N GLU A 40 -1.38 -13.94 5.46
CA GLU A 40 -0.69 -14.74 6.49
C GLU A 40 -0.82 -14.11 7.87
N VAL A 41 -0.64 -12.78 7.97
CA VAL A 41 -0.81 -12.04 9.23
C VAL A 41 -2.25 -12.12 9.72
N LEU A 42 -3.24 -12.00 8.84
CA LEU A 42 -4.65 -12.13 9.23
C LEU A 42 -4.99 -13.51 9.76
N LEU A 43 -4.50 -14.58 9.11
CA LEU A 43 -4.69 -15.94 9.58
C LEU A 43 -4.04 -16.18 10.95
N LEU A 44 -2.83 -15.65 11.14
CA LEU A 44 -2.11 -15.74 12.42
C LEU A 44 -2.86 -15.00 13.54
N VAL A 45 -3.31 -13.77 13.28
CA VAL A 45 -4.08 -12.96 14.24
C VAL A 45 -5.40 -13.65 14.59
N ALA A 46 -6.09 -14.23 13.60
CA ALA A 46 -7.34 -14.95 13.81
C ALA A 46 -7.14 -16.23 14.63
N LYS A 47 -6.02 -16.93 14.43
CA LYS A 47 -5.68 -18.16 15.15
C LYS A 47 -5.26 -17.89 16.59
N ASP A 48 -4.36 -16.94 16.80
CA ASP A 48 -3.71 -16.71 18.09
C ASP A 48 -4.42 -15.64 18.94
N GLY A 49 -5.38 -14.91 18.36
CA GLY A 49 -6.12 -13.85 19.04
C GLY A 49 -5.25 -12.63 19.40
N MET A 50 -4.18 -12.40 18.63
CA MET A 50 -3.12 -11.43 18.95
C MET A 50 -3.16 -10.21 18.01
N PRO A 51 -3.95 -9.16 18.30
CA PRO A 51 -4.12 -8.01 17.41
C PRO A 51 -2.85 -7.15 17.24
N HIS A 52 -1.90 -7.22 18.17
CA HIS A 52 -0.64 -6.48 18.09
C HIS A 52 0.20 -6.87 16.86
N LEU A 53 0.06 -8.10 16.36
CA LEU A 53 0.71 -8.57 15.14
C LEU A 53 0.20 -7.82 13.91
N LEU A 54 -1.10 -7.56 13.84
CA LEU A 54 -1.68 -6.73 12.79
C LEU A 54 -1.20 -5.28 12.90
N CYS A 55 -1.13 -4.71 14.10
CA CYS A 55 -0.59 -3.36 14.30
C CYS A 55 0.87 -3.25 13.83
N GLN A 56 1.70 -4.22 14.18
CA GLN A 56 3.10 -4.27 13.77
C GLN A 56 3.22 -4.38 12.24
N TYR A 57 2.44 -5.27 11.62
CA TYR A 57 2.41 -5.40 10.17
C TYR A 57 2.04 -4.08 9.47
N LEU A 58 0.99 -3.39 9.92
CA LEU A 58 0.54 -2.13 9.31
C LEU A 58 1.59 -1.02 9.47
N PHE A 59 2.28 -0.98 10.60
CA PHE A 59 3.38 -0.05 10.85
C PHE A 59 4.55 -0.31 9.89
N GLU A 60 4.97 -1.56 9.76
CA GLU A 60 6.04 -1.96 8.83
C GLU A 60 5.66 -1.68 7.37
N LEU A 61 4.43 -1.99 6.97
CA LEU A 61 3.92 -1.71 5.62
C LEU A 61 3.96 -0.21 5.30
N ALA A 62 3.54 0.64 6.24
CA ALA A 62 3.61 2.10 6.08
C ALA A 62 5.07 2.59 5.95
N GLY A 63 5.99 2.02 6.73
CA GLY A 63 7.42 2.31 6.64
C GLY A 63 8.02 1.95 5.27
N ILE A 64 7.76 0.72 4.80
CA ILE A 64 8.21 0.23 3.50
C ILE A 64 7.63 1.10 2.36
N PHE A 65 6.36 1.48 2.46
CA PHE A 65 5.74 2.39 1.50
C PHE A 65 6.43 3.76 1.45
N SER A 66 6.82 4.32 2.60
CA SER A 66 7.55 5.60 2.62
C SER A 66 8.90 5.48 1.91
N SER A 67 9.64 4.40 2.15
CA SER A 67 10.91 4.14 1.46
C SER A 67 10.73 3.92 -0.05
N PHE A 68 9.67 3.20 -0.46
CA PHE A 68 9.31 3.04 -1.87
C PHE A 68 8.99 4.39 -2.52
N TYR A 69 8.18 5.22 -1.87
CA TYR A 69 7.79 6.52 -2.42
C TYR A 69 8.96 7.49 -2.59
N GLU A 70 9.98 7.40 -1.73
CA GLU A 70 11.19 8.22 -1.81
C GLU A 70 12.18 7.71 -2.87
N ALA A 71 12.34 6.39 -3.01
CA ALA A 71 13.27 5.79 -3.95
C ALA A 71 12.71 5.75 -5.40
N CYS A 72 11.42 5.51 -5.56
CA CYS A 72 10.80 5.24 -6.85
C CYS A 72 9.84 6.39 -7.25
N PRO A 73 10.30 7.42 -7.99
CA PRO A 73 9.47 8.57 -8.33
C PRO A 73 8.32 8.18 -9.27
N ILE A 74 7.09 8.25 -8.76
CA ILE A 74 5.87 7.79 -9.44
C ILE A 74 5.44 8.73 -10.58
N LEU A 75 5.49 10.04 -10.36
CA LEU A 75 4.98 11.03 -11.33
C LEU A 75 5.94 11.29 -12.50
N SER A 76 7.21 10.94 -12.33
CA SER A 76 8.28 11.19 -13.31
C SER A 76 8.66 9.95 -14.12
N SER A 77 7.95 8.83 -13.95
CA SER A 77 8.19 7.60 -14.70
C SER A 77 7.43 7.59 -16.04
N ASP A 78 7.85 6.73 -16.96
CA ASP A 78 7.10 6.36 -18.16
C ASP A 78 5.69 5.83 -17.82
N ASP A 79 4.75 5.91 -18.77
CA ASP A 79 3.34 5.61 -18.51
C ASP A 79 3.09 4.18 -17.98
N LYS A 80 3.91 3.20 -18.38
CA LYS A 80 3.79 1.82 -17.89
C LYS A 80 4.26 1.70 -16.45
N THR A 81 5.46 2.18 -16.15
CA THR A 81 6.04 2.16 -14.81
C THR A 81 5.24 3.01 -13.83
N LYS A 82 4.76 4.18 -14.28
CA LYS A 82 3.86 5.05 -13.53
C LYS A 82 2.56 4.33 -13.15
N THR A 83 1.93 3.64 -14.12
CA THR A 83 0.70 2.85 -13.86
C THR A 83 0.96 1.75 -12.83
N SER A 84 2.05 1.00 -12.98
CA SER A 84 2.46 -0.05 -12.02
C SER A 84 2.65 0.51 -10.59
N ARG A 85 3.41 1.60 -10.47
CA ARG A 85 3.70 2.25 -9.18
C ARG A 85 2.44 2.83 -8.53
N LEU A 86 1.52 3.38 -9.33
CA LEU A 86 0.21 3.83 -8.85
C LEU A 86 -0.63 2.66 -8.36
N LEU A 87 -0.65 1.52 -9.05
CA LEU A 87 -1.34 0.31 -8.59
C LEU A 87 -0.81 -0.17 -7.24
N LEU A 88 0.52 -0.22 -7.06
CA LEU A 88 1.14 -0.57 -5.78
C LEU A 88 0.74 0.41 -4.66
N ALA A 89 0.71 1.71 -4.95
CA ALA A 89 0.26 2.71 -3.98
C ALA A 89 -1.23 2.56 -3.63
N ALA A 90 -2.09 2.27 -4.60
CA ALA A 90 -3.51 2.01 -4.37
C ALA A 90 -3.74 0.77 -3.51
N LEU A 91 -3.06 -0.34 -3.83
CA LEU A 91 -3.10 -1.58 -3.06
C LEU A 91 -2.64 -1.38 -1.61
N THR A 92 -1.59 -0.57 -1.42
CA THR A 92 -1.11 -0.22 -0.09
C THR A 92 -2.15 0.57 0.71
N ALA A 93 -2.78 1.58 0.10
CA ALA A 93 -3.86 2.33 0.75
C ALA A 93 -5.05 1.44 1.13
N LYS A 94 -5.45 0.54 0.22
CA LYS A 94 -6.55 -0.40 0.46
C LYS A 94 -6.23 -1.33 1.62
N THR A 95 -5.03 -1.90 1.65
CA THR A 95 -4.55 -2.81 2.70
C THR A 95 -4.48 -2.11 4.05
N LEU A 96 -3.89 -0.90 4.11
CA LEU A 96 -3.84 -0.10 5.33
C LEU A 96 -5.24 0.23 5.85
N LYS A 97 -6.16 0.64 4.96
CA LYS A 97 -7.55 0.94 5.33
C LYS A 97 -8.25 -0.29 5.89
N GLN A 98 -8.10 -1.44 5.22
CA GLN A 98 -8.72 -2.69 5.66
C GLN A 98 -8.16 -3.15 7.01
N GLY A 99 -6.83 -3.13 7.19
CA GLY A 99 -6.21 -3.49 8.46
C GLY A 99 -6.63 -2.57 9.62
N LEU A 100 -6.68 -1.26 9.39
CA LEU A 100 -7.16 -0.31 10.40
C LEU A 100 -8.65 -0.51 10.73
N GLN A 101 -9.48 -0.81 9.73
CA GLN A 101 -10.89 -1.16 9.95
C GLN A 101 -11.06 -2.43 10.78
N LEU A 102 -10.25 -3.46 10.55
CA LEU A 102 -10.25 -4.69 11.36
C LEU A 102 -9.85 -4.43 12.82
N LEU A 103 -9.02 -3.41 13.08
CA LEU A 103 -8.68 -2.94 14.42
C LEU A 103 -9.75 -2.02 15.04
N GLY A 104 -10.85 -1.74 14.32
CA GLY A 104 -11.90 -0.81 14.76
C GLY A 104 -11.51 0.67 14.65
N ILE A 105 -10.39 0.98 13.99
CA ILE A 105 -9.90 2.35 13.83
C ILE A 105 -10.50 2.97 12.58
N LYS A 106 -11.25 4.05 12.75
CA LYS A 106 -11.77 4.82 11.60
C LYS A 106 -10.63 5.59 10.95
N THR A 107 -10.42 5.35 9.66
CA THR A 107 -9.43 6.08 8.86
C THR A 107 -9.96 7.46 8.49
N VAL A 108 -9.15 8.50 8.64
CA VAL A 108 -9.47 9.84 8.13
C VAL A 108 -9.05 10.00 6.67
N GLU A 109 -9.93 10.61 5.90
CA GLU A 109 -9.78 10.83 4.45
C GLU A 109 -8.74 11.93 4.14
N LYS A 110 -8.66 12.93 5.02
CA LYS A 110 -7.62 13.96 5.10
C LYS A 110 -7.16 14.05 6.56
N MET A 111 -5.85 14.00 6.78
CA MET A 111 -5.27 14.65 7.95
C MET A 111 -5.02 16.10 7.55
#